data_AF-E7RGT5-F1
#
_entry.id   AF-E7RGT5-F1
#
_cell.length_a   1.000
_cell.length_b   1.000
_cell.length_c   1.000
_cell.angle_alpha   90.00
_cell.angle_beta   90.00
_cell.angle_gamma   90.00
#
_symmetry.space_group_name_H-M   'P 1'
#
loop_
_entity.id
_entity.type
_entity.pdbx_description
1 polymer ?
#
loop_
_entity_poly.entity_id
_entity_poly.type
_entity_poly.pdbx_seq_one_letter_code
_entity_poly.pdbx_strand_id
1 'polypeptide(L)'
;MNTNVYSIEILYSGKYESWEFASREKRDSFYEKVIHEFNDQKVNKQDDEVDDTKIVQLSSNNLELQEDGEYAQNMTIEWFDYDIFSKMLDFINHEFD
;
A
#
# COMPACT_ATOMS: atom_id res chain seq x y z
N MET A 1 -15.01 14.77 -12.76
CA MET A 1 -14.50 13.46 -12.33
C MET A 1 -13.05 13.68 -11.97
N ASN A 2 -12.64 13.35 -10.74
CA ASN A 2 -11.22 13.41 -10.40
C ASN A 2 -10.52 12.39 -11.29
N THR A 3 -9.72 12.87 -12.23
CA THR A 3 -8.94 12.04 -13.16
C THR A 3 -7.76 11.35 -12.47
N ASN A 4 -7.44 11.76 -11.25
CA ASN A 4 -6.33 11.18 -10.49
C ASN A 4 -6.87 10.22 -9.43
N VAL A 5 -6.18 9.10 -9.27
CA VAL A 5 -6.44 8.10 -8.23
C VAL A 5 -5.22 8.03 -7.31
N TYR A 6 -5.47 8.21 -6.02
CA TYR A 6 -4.46 8.06 -4.97
C TYR A 6 -4.93 6.95 -4.05
N SER A 7 -4.18 5.85 -3.97
CA SER A 7 -4.62 4.69 -3.20
C SER A 7 -3.51 4.06 -2.39
N ILE A 8 -3.90 3.40 -1.31
CA ILE A 8 -3.08 2.40 -0.62
C ILE A 8 -3.74 1.05 -0.85
N GLU A 9 -2.94 0.02 -1.06
CA GLU A 9 -3.42 -1.31 -1.34
C GLU A 9 -2.66 -2.31 -0.49
N ILE A 10 -3.36 -3.34 -0.01
CA ILE A 10 -2.77 -4.48 0.68
C ILE A 10 -3.04 -5.73 -0.13
N LEU A 11 -1.99 -6.51 -0.39
CA LEU A 11 -2.08 -7.78 -1.09
C LEU A 11 -1.48 -8.89 -0.23
N TYR A 12 -2.25 -9.96 -0.01
CA TYR A 12 -1.82 -11.13 0.75
C TYR A 12 -2.51 -12.39 0.23
N SER A 13 -1.74 -13.37 -0.26
CA SER A 13 -2.26 -14.68 -0.65
C SER A 13 -3.52 -14.63 -1.55
N GLY A 14 -3.52 -13.71 -2.53
CA GLY A 14 -4.63 -13.48 -3.45
C GLY A 14 -5.78 -12.63 -2.90
N LYS A 15 -5.76 -12.24 -1.61
CA LYS A 15 -6.65 -11.21 -1.06
C LYS A 15 -6.08 -9.84 -1.37
N TYR A 16 -6.94 -8.95 -1.83
CA TYR A 16 -6.61 -7.57 -2.19
C TYR A 16 -7.64 -6.64 -1.56
N GLU A 17 -7.19 -5.62 -0.86
CA GLU A 17 -8.03 -4.52 -0.37
C GLU A 17 -7.37 -3.19 -0.76
N SER A 18 -8.17 -2.17 -1.05
CA SER A 18 -7.67 -0.84 -1.39
C SER A 18 -8.50 0.28 -0.80
N TRP A 19 -7.81 1.39 -0.52
CA TRP A 19 -8.40 2.60 0.05
C TRP A 19 -7.99 3.79 -0.80
N GLU A 20 -8.98 4.54 -1.28
CA GLU A 20 -8.77 5.74 -2.10
C GLU A 20 -8.77 7.01 -1.26
N PHE A 21 -7.88 7.93 -1.61
CA PHE A 21 -7.65 9.18 -0.91
C PHE A 21 -7.95 10.37 -1.83
N ALA A 22 -8.44 11.45 -1.22
CA ALA A 22 -8.76 12.67 -1.96
C ALA A 22 -7.53 13.42 -2.52
N SER A 23 -6.35 13.16 -1.97
CA SER A 23 -5.09 13.78 -2.42
C SER A 23 -3.89 12.88 -2.17
N ARG A 24 -2.83 13.11 -2.95
CA ARG A 24 -1.52 12.47 -2.78
C ARG A 24 -0.96 12.65 -1.38
N GLU A 25 -1.04 13.86 -0.82
CA GLU A 25 -0.52 14.17 0.53
C GLU A 25 -1.22 13.34 1.62
N LYS A 26 -2.56 13.20 1.53
CA LYS A 26 -3.31 12.36 2.49
C LYS A 26 -2.91 10.90 2.37
N ARG A 27 -2.76 10.41 1.13
CA ARG A 27 -2.29 9.05 0.84
C ARG A 27 -0.88 8.82 1.39
N ASP A 28 0.05 9.74 1.14
CA ASP A 28 1.44 9.66 1.62
C ASP A 28 1.50 9.67 3.15
N SER A 29 0.81 10.62 3.81
CA SER A 29 0.77 10.66 5.29
C SER A 29 0.15 9.41 5.91
N PHE A 30 -0.90 8.86 5.30
CA PHE A 30 -1.51 7.62 5.78
C PHE A 30 -0.57 6.43 5.58
N TYR A 31 0.06 6.32 4.41
CA TYR A 31 1.02 5.26 4.10
C TYR A 31 2.22 5.27 5.05
N GLU A 32 2.77 6.45 5.32
CA GLU A 32 3.85 6.63 6.30
C GLU A 32 3.41 6.21 7.70
N LYS A 33 2.17 6.52 8.11
CA LYS A 33 1.62 6.09 9.40
C LYS A 33 1.55 4.57 9.50
N VAL A 34 1.05 3.89 8.47
CA VAL A 34 0.99 2.41 8.44
C VAL A 34 2.39 1.82 8.46
N ILE A 35 3.31 2.33 7.65
CA ILE A 35 4.71 1.88 7.65
C ILE A 35 5.35 2.04 9.01
N HIS A 36 5.13 3.17 9.68
CA HIS A 36 5.73 3.45 10.97
C HIS A 36 5.23 2.49 12.04
N GLU A 37 3.92 2.22 12.07
CA GLU A 37 3.29 1.27 13.00
C GLU A 37 3.87 -0.15 12.85
N PHE A 38 4.11 -0.60 11.62
CA PHE A 38 4.54 -1.97 11.32
C PHE A 38 6.04 -2.09 10.97
N ASN A 39 6.85 -1.07 11.26
CA ASN A 39 8.22 -0.99 10.77
C ASN A 39 9.10 -2.15 11.25
N ASP A 40 8.87 -2.63 12.48
CA ASP A 40 9.63 -3.73 13.07
C ASP A 40 9.32 -5.10 12.43
N GLN A 41 8.29 -5.19 11.59
CA GLN A 41 7.89 -6.41 10.88
C GLN A 41 8.12 -6.33 9.36
N LYS A 42 8.85 -5.31 8.90
CA LYS A 42 9.29 -5.22 7.51
C LYS A 42 10.24 -6.35 7.17
N VAL A 43 10.04 -6.97 6.01
CA VAL A 43 10.94 -7.97 5.45
C VAL A 43 11.69 -7.40 4.25
N ASN A 44 13.01 -7.58 4.23
CA ASN A 44 13.82 -7.20 3.09
C ASN A 44 13.74 -8.31 2.04
N LYS A 45 13.08 -8.04 0.90
CA LYS A 45 12.96 -8.99 -0.23
C LYS A 45 14.28 -9.17 -1.02
N GLN A 46 15.45 -8.86 -0.42
CA GLN A 46 16.77 -9.05 -1.04
C GLN A 46 17.30 -10.49 -0.92
N ASP A 47 16.67 -11.33 -0.09
CA ASP A 47 16.96 -12.76 -0.06
C ASP A 47 15.97 -13.49 -0.98
N ASP A 48 16.51 -14.17 -2.01
CA ASP A 48 15.81 -14.86 -3.11
C ASP A 48 14.84 -16.00 -2.68
N GLU A 49 14.46 -16.10 -1.40
CA GLU A 49 13.69 -17.22 -0.83
C GLU A 49 12.38 -16.82 -0.13
N VAL A 50 11.95 -15.56 -0.21
CA VAL A 50 10.72 -15.14 0.45
C VAL A 50 9.50 -15.56 -0.38
N ASP A 51 8.85 -16.65 0.06
CA ASP A 51 7.59 -17.16 -0.48
C ASP A 51 6.49 -16.08 -0.47
N ASP A 52 5.98 -15.71 -1.65
CA ASP A 52 4.95 -14.68 -1.81
C ASP A 52 3.63 -15.04 -1.06
N THR A 53 3.42 -16.30 -0.69
CA THR A 53 2.29 -16.71 0.16
C THR A 53 2.48 -16.39 1.64
N LYS A 54 3.71 -16.01 2.04
CA LYS A 54 4.13 -15.72 3.41
C LYS A 54 4.53 -14.27 3.64
N ILE A 55 4.12 -13.37 2.74
CA ILE A 55 4.32 -11.93 2.91
C ILE A 55 3.06 -11.15 2.64
N VAL A 56 2.95 -10.03 3.32
CA VAL A 56 2.00 -8.97 3.04
C VAL A 56 2.71 -7.92 2.21
N GLN A 57 2.13 -7.57 1.07
CA GLN A 57 2.54 -6.42 0.29
C GLN A 57 1.66 -5.24 0.68
N LEU A 58 2.28 -4.12 1.06
CA LEU A 58 1.60 -2.83 1.16
C LEU A 58 2.13 -1.95 0.02
N SER A 59 1.24 -1.50 -0.85
CA SER A 59 1.57 -0.55 -1.91
C SER A 59 0.93 0.80 -1.65
N SER A 60 1.62 1.85 -2.08
CA SER A 60 1.03 3.17 -2.26
C SER A 60 1.11 3.54 -3.72
N ASN A 61 -0.03 3.86 -4.31
CA ASN A 61 -0.23 3.96 -5.75
C ASN A 61 -0.79 5.34 -6.11
N ASN A 62 -0.21 5.96 -7.11
CA ASN A 62 -0.71 7.18 -7.74
C ASN A 62 -0.90 6.91 -9.22
N LEU A 63 -2.11 7.17 -9.70
CA LEU A 63 -2.43 7.16 -11.12
C LEU A 63 -2.90 8.57 -11.48
N GLU A 64 -2.10 9.29 -12.25
CA GLU A 64 -2.35 10.70 -12.57
C GLU A 64 -2.39 10.91 -14.08
N LEU A 65 -3.43 11.58 -14.57
CA LEU A 65 -3.53 11.97 -15.97
C LEU A 65 -2.55 13.12 -16.25
N GLN A 66 -1.65 12.91 -17.20
CA GLN A 66 -0.66 13.89 -17.62
C GLN A 66 -1.24 14.85 -18.68
N GLU A 67 -0.52 15.93 -18.97
CA GLU A 67 -0.94 16.96 -19.95
C GLU A 67 -1.03 16.43 -21.39
N ASP A 68 -0.30 15.36 -21.71
CA ASP A 68 -0.33 14.68 -23.00
C ASP A 68 -1.53 13.74 -23.16
N GLY A 69 -2.35 13.58 -22.11
CA GLY A 69 -3.51 12.70 -22.08
C GLY A 69 -3.19 11.23 -21.73
N GLU A 70 -1.94 10.91 -21.40
CA GLU A 70 -1.53 9.60 -20.88
C GLU A 70 -1.62 9.53 -19.36
N TYR A 71 -1.79 8.32 -18.82
CA TYR A 71 -1.74 8.11 -17.38
C TYR A 71 -0.33 7.73 -16.95
N ALA A 72 0.23 8.45 -15.98
CA ALA A 72 1.45 8.06 -15.31
C ALA A 72 1.10 7.34 -14.00
N GLN A 73 1.70 6.15 -13.82
CA GLN A 73 1.61 5.41 -12.56
C GLN A 73 2.90 5.57 -11.76
N ASN A 74 2.77 5.90 -10.48
CA ASN A 74 3.86 5.90 -9.52
C ASN A 74 3.47 5.09 -8.29
N MET A 75 4.17 3.97 -8.09
CA MET A 75 3.90 3.02 -7.01
C MET A 75 5.15 2.79 -6.15
N THR A 76 4.97 2.81 -4.83
CA THR A 76 5.95 2.36 -3.85
C THR A 76 5.43 1.11 -3.17
N ILE A 77 6.31 0.14 -2.90
CA ILE A 77 5.94 -1.14 -2.31
C ILE A 77 6.83 -1.43 -1.10
N GLU A 78 6.21 -1.88 -0.03
CA GLU A 78 6.86 -2.40 1.16
C GLU A 78 6.32 -3.80 1.48
N TRP A 79 7.17 -4.62 2.06
CA TRP A 79 6.88 -6.03 2.34
C TRP A 79 6.95 -6.27 3.84
N PHE A 80 6.01 -7.07 4.34
CA PHE A 80 5.90 -7.41 5.75
C PHE A 80 5.64 -8.90 5.94
N ASP A 81 5.91 -9.40 7.14
CA ASP A 81 5.62 -10.78 7.53
C ASP A 81 4.11 -11.10 7.40
N TYR A 82 3.76 -12.32 6.96
CA TYR A 82 2.35 -12.73 6.83
C TYR A 82 1.52 -12.62 8.11
N ASP A 83 2.14 -12.80 9.29
CA ASP A 83 1.43 -12.79 10.57
C ASP A 83 0.80 -11.43 10.89
N ILE A 84 1.22 -10.37 10.18
CA ILE A 84 0.69 -9.03 10.42
C ILE A 84 -0.52 -8.66 9.55
N PHE A 85 -0.91 -9.48 8.56
CA PHE A 85 -1.98 -9.13 7.61
C PHE A 85 -3.25 -8.64 8.30
N SER A 86 -3.79 -9.42 9.24
CA SER A 86 -5.05 -9.09 9.92
C SER A 86 -4.91 -7.83 10.77
N LYS A 87 -3.77 -7.66 11.45
CA LYS A 87 -3.51 -6.47 12.29
C LYS A 87 -3.38 -5.21 11.45
N MET A 88 -2.68 -5.30 10.32
CA MET A 88 -2.52 -4.20 9.38
C MET A 88 -3.86 -3.82 8.74
N LEU A 89 -4.65 -4.81 8.31
CA LEU A 89 -5.98 -4.58 7.76
C LEU A 89 -6.90 -3.88 8.78
N ASP A 90 -6.94 -4.38 10.02
CA ASP A 90 -7.74 -3.79 11.09
C ASP A 90 -7.29 -2.36 11.40
N PHE A 91 -5.98 -2.11 11.47
CA PHE A 91 -5.42 -0.78 11.68
C PHE A 91 -5.79 0.19 10.56
N ILE A 92 -5.63 -0.22 9.30
CA ILE A 92 -5.96 0.61 8.14
C ILE A 92 -7.45 0.97 8.17
N ASN A 93 -8.33 -0.01 8.38
CA ASN A 93 -9.77 0.24 8.44
C ASN A 93 -10.15 1.19 9.58
N HIS A 94 -9.55 1.03 10.75
CA HIS A 94 -9.81 1.90 11.90
C HIS A 94 -9.36 3.35 11.68
N GLU A 95 -8.22 3.54 11.02
CA GLU A 95 -7.64 4.87 10.78
C GLU A 95 -8.21 5.58 9.55
N PHE A 96 -8.84 4.83 8.64
CA PHE A 96 -9.45 5.36 7.43
C PHE A 96 -10.88 5.87 7.66
N ASP A 97 -11.61 5.29 8.62
CA ASP A 97 -12.96 5.72 9.05
C ASP A 97 -12.99 7.16 9.62
#